data_AF-A0A147KG34-F1
#
_entry.id   AF-A0A147KG34-F1
#
_cell.length_a   1.000
_cell.length_b   1.000
_cell.length_c   1.000
_cell.angle_alpha   90.00
_cell.angle_beta   90.00
_cell.angle_gamma   90.00
#
_symmetry.space_group_name_H-M   'P 1'
#
loop_
_entity.id
_entity.type
_entity.pdbx_description
1 polymer ?
#
loop_
_entity_poly.entity_id
_entity_poly.type
_entity_poly.pdbx_seq_one_letter_code
_entity_poly.pdbx_strand_id
1 'polypeptide(L)'
;MRLFGSGRKEPPVDDGAVAASRAAERAEEAFRSVHGCAPAGVWWAPATVPLLGDHFGAADARVLSAALPWGTAVALAPADGDAVEVRSARAPSRAVRLTARRPP
;
A
#
# COMPACT_ATOMS: atom_id res chain seq x y z
N MET A 1 32.40 -22.32 -28.84
CA MET A 1 32.05 -21.07 -28.13
C MET A 1 30.81 -21.34 -27.27
N ARG A 2 30.95 -21.44 -25.94
CA ARG A 2 29.82 -21.64 -25.02
C ARG A 2 29.49 -20.27 -24.41
N LEU A 3 28.38 -19.65 -24.83
CA LEU A 3 28.13 -18.22 -24.57
C LEU A 3 27.13 -17.91 -23.44
N PHE A 4 26.52 -18.90 -22.80
CA PHE A 4 25.63 -18.64 -21.67
C PHE A 4 25.82 -19.70 -20.58
N GLY A 5 26.47 -19.30 -19.48
CA GLY A 5 26.62 -20.13 -18.29
C GLY A 5 25.27 -20.35 -17.61
N SER A 6 24.88 -21.62 -17.48
CA SER A 6 23.71 -22.15 -16.76
C SER A 6 23.76 -21.93 -15.22
N GLY A 7 24.41 -20.86 -14.75
CA GLY A 7 24.76 -20.67 -13.34
C GLY A 7 24.05 -19.53 -12.61
N ARG A 8 23.20 -18.75 -13.29
CA ARG A 8 22.42 -17.70 -12.63
C ARG A 8 21.24 -18.33 -11.90
N LYS A 9 21.37 -18.49 -10.58
CA LYS A 9 20.21 -18.74 -9.71
C LYS A 9 19.23 -17.61 -9.93
N GLU A 10 18.03 -17.94 -10.38
CA GLU A 10 16.97 -16.96 -10.57
C GLU A 10 16.71 -16.28 -9.22
N PRO A 11 16.70 -14.94 -9.16
CA PRO A 11 16.42 -14.27 -7.91
C PRO A 11 15.01 -14.66 -7.47
N PRO A 12 14.78 -14.90 -6.16
CA PRO A 12 13.43 -15.15 -5.67
C PRO A 12 12.56 -13.94 -6.03
N VAL A 13 11.50 -14.19 -6.81
CA VAL A 13 10.51 -13.18 -7.14
C VAL A 13 9.40 -13.29 -6.10
N ASP A 14 9.30 -12.30 -5.22
CA ASP A 14 8.11 -12.09 -4.39
C ASP A 14 7.07 -11.42 -5.28
N ASP A 15 5.89 -12.03 -5.41
CA ASP A 15 4.75 -11.49 -6.15
C ASP A 15 4.00 -10.40 -5.35
N GLY A 16 4.49 -10.09 -4.14
CA GLY A 16 3.95 -9.09 -3.24
C GLY A 16 2.99 -9.66 -2.20
N ALA A 17 2.61 -10.94 -2.28
CA ALA A 17 1.69 -11.54 -1.32
C ALA A 17 2.28 -11.57 0.10
N VAL A 18 3.56 -11.86 0.23
CA VAL A 18 4.24 -11.91 1.54
C VAL A 18 4.33 -10.52 2.15
N ALA A 19 4.71 -9.53 1.36
CA ALA A 19 4.76 -8.13 1.78
C ALA A 19 3.36 -7.61 2.16
N ALA A 20 2.33 -7.97 1.41
CA ALA A 20 0.94 -7.62 1.70
C ALA A 20 0.48 -8.22 3.04
N SER A 21 0.73 -9.51 3.30
CA SER A 21 0.39 -10.16 4.58
C SER A 21 1.07 -9.46 5.77
N ARG A 22 2.39 -9.25 5.68
CA ARG A 22 3.16 -8.57 6.74
C ARG A 22 2.73 -7.11 6.94
N ALA A 23 2.33 -6.43 5.88
CA ALA A 23 1.79 -5.07 5.99
C ALA A 23 0.40 -5.10 6.63
N ALA A 24 -0.44 -6.08 6.29
CA ALA A 24 -1.77 -6.23 6.84
C ALA A 24 -1.75 -6.52 8.35
N GLU A 25 -0.91 -7.46 8.79
CA GLU A 25 -0.70 -7.79 10.21
C GLU A 25 -0.28 -6.56 11.02
N ARG A 26 0.70 -5.79 10.52
CA ARG A 26 1.17 -4.55 11.17
C ARG A 26 0.09 -3.47 11.21
N ALA A 27 -0.70 -3.32 10.15
CA ALA A 27 -1.79 -2.35 10.12
C ALA A 27 -2.89 -2.72 11.12
N GLU A 28 -3.23 -4.00 11.21
CA GLU A 28 -4.24 -4.50 12.16
C GLU A 28 -3.78 -4.34 13.61
N GLU A 29 -2.52 -4.68 13.91
CA GLU A 29 -1.94 -4.51 15.25
C GLU A 29 -1.90 -3.03 15.65
N ALA A 30 -1.45 -2.15 14.74
CA ALA A 30 -1.42 -0.71 14.99
C ALA A 30 -2.83 -0.15 15.22
N PHE A 31 -3.83 -0.59 14.45
CA PHE A 31 -5.23 -0.19 14.64
C PHE A 31 -5.76 -0.60 16.00
N ARG A 32 -5.57 -1.88 16.38
CA ARG A 32 -5.97 -2.40 17.69
C ARG A 32 -5.29 -1.65 18.83
N SER A 33 -4.00 -1.33 18.70
CA SER A 33 -3.25 -0.57 19.71
C SER A 33 -3.77 0.85 19.91
N VAL A 34 -4.25 1.52 18.86
CA VAL A 34 -4.74 2.90 18.93
C VAL A 34 -6.20 2.96 19.37
N HIS A 35 -7.06 2.10 18.81
CA HIS A 35 -8.51 2.22 18.93
C HIS A 35 -9.13 1.24 19.93
N GLY A 36 -8.38 0.24 20.41
CA GLY A 36 -8.86 -0.75 21.38
C GLY A 36 -9.88 -1.74 20.82
N CYS A 37 -10.15 -1.71 19.51
CA CYS A 37 -11.06 -2.62 18.82
C CYS A 37 -10.43 -3.15 17.52
N ALA A 38 -11.01 -4.23 16.98
CA ALA A 38 -10.60 -4.76 15.67
C ALA A 38 -11.06 -3.82 14.54
N PRO A 39 -10.27 -3.66 13.46
CA PRO A 39 -10.74 -2.96 12.27
C PRO A 39 -11.85 -3.75 11.58
N ALA A 40 -12.69 -3.07 10.79
CA ALA A 40 -13.69 -3.74 9.95
C ALA A 40 -13.03 -4.52 8.79
N GLY A 41 -11.82 -4.13 8.39
CA GLY A 41 -11.01 -4.85 7.44
C GLY A 41 -9.63 -4.24 7.26
N VAL A 42 -8.81 -4.90 6.44
CA VAL A 42 -7.50 -4.42 6.02
C VAL A 42 -7.41 -4.51 4.50
N TRP A 43 -6.98 -3.41 3.88
CA TRP A 43 -6.84 -3.29 2.42
C TRP A 43 -5.37 -3.07 2.04
N TRP A 44 -4.98 -3.56 0.87
CA TRP A 44 -3.62 -3.45 0.34
C TRP A 44 -3.62 -2.74 -1.01
N ALA A 45 -2.68 -1.81 -1.20
CA ALA A 45 -2.40 -1.17 -2.48
C ALA A 45 -0.89 -1.27 -2.78
N PRO A 46 -0.47 -1.96 -3.86
CA PRO A 46 0.93 -2.03 -4.24
C PRO A 46 1.43 -0.67 -4.76
N ALA A 47 2.70 -0.38 -4.53
CA ALA A 47 3.37 0.70 -5.25
C ALA A 47 3.47 0.33 -6.73
N THR A 48 3.52 1.33 -7.60
CA THR A 48 3.65 1.10 -9.05
C THR A 48 4.87 1.81 -9.60
N VAL A 49 5.47 1.22 -10.64
CA VAL A 49 6.55 1.82 -11.41
C VAL A 49 6.13 1.90 -12.88
N PRO A 50 6.24 3.06 -13.55
CA PRO A 50 6.03 3.11 -14.98
C PRO A 50 7.19 2.41 -15.70
N LEU A 51 6.86 1.61 -16.69
CA LEU A 51 7.81 0.99 -17.60
C LEU A 51 7.92 1.78 -18.90
N LEU A 52 6.81 2.39 -19.35
CA LEU A 52 6.72 3.25 -20.52
C LEU A 52 5.71 4.37 -20.28
N GLY A 53 5.96 5.54 -20.89
CA GLY A 53 5.18 6.75 -20.67
C GLY A 53 5.52 7.37 -19.31
N ASP A 54 6.11 8.58 -19.32
CA ASP A 54 6.30 9.30 -18.07
C ASP A 54 4.96 9.86 -17.59
N HIS A 55 4.85 10.09 -16.28
CA HIS A 55 3.70 10.73 -15.66
C HIS A 55 3.67 12.26 -15.90
N PHE A 56 4.55 12.78 -16.77
CA PHE A 56 4.63 14.20 -17.14
C PHE A 56 4.00 14.48 -18.52
N GLY A 57 3.51 13.45 -19.22
CA GLY A 57 2.74 13.60 -20.44
C GLY A 57 1.37 14.25 -20.25
N ALA A 58 0.83 14.85 -21.31
CA ALA A 58 -0.53 15.38 -21.36
C ALA A 58 -1.57 14.33 -20.91
N ALA A 59 -2.76 14.76 -20.48
CA ALA A 59 -3.79 13.92 -19.86
C ALA A 59 -4.18 12.64 -20.65
N ASP A 60 -3.93 12.60 -21.96
CA ASP A 60 -4.22 11.45 -22.83
C ASP A 60 -3.04 10.49 -23.06
N ALA A 61 -1.89 10.73 -22.41
CA ALA A 61 -0.72 9.88 -22.52
C ALA A 61 -1.01 8.46 -21.99
N ARG A 62 -0.71 7.45 -22.80
CA ARG A 62 -0.81 6.04 -22.39
C ARG A 62 0.42 5.69 -21.55
N VAL A 63 0.19 5.03 -20.41
CA VAL A 63 1.24 4.56 -19.50
C VAL A 63 1.14 3.05 -19.37
N LEU A 64 2.28 2.37 -19.42
CA LEU A 64 2.39 0.96 -19.02
C LEU A 64 3.12 0.92 -17.67
N SER A 65 2.48 0.36 -16.64
CA SER A 65 3.05 0.26 -15.30
C SER A 65 3.05 -1.18 -14.79
N ALA A 66 3.99 -1.48 -13.90
CA ALA A 66 4.02 -2.72 -13.14
C ALA A 66 3.77 -2.45 -11.66
N ALA A 67 3.09 -3.38 -10.98
CA ALA A 67 3.00 -3.40 -9.54
C ALA A 67 4.32 -3.90 -8.94
N LEU A 68 4.78 -3.21 -7.91
CA LEU A 68 5.93 -3.61 -7.11
C LEU A 68 5.44 -4.53 -5.97
N PRO A 69 6.32 -5.42 -5.46
CA PRO A 69 5.94 -6.31 -4.38
C PRO A 69 5.74 -5.57 -3.05
N TRP A 70 6.15 -4.31 -2.92
CA TRP A 70 5.88 -3.47 -1.75
C TRP A 70 4.80 -2.42 -2.03
N GLY A 71 4.18 -1.92 -0.97
CA GLY A 71 2.99 -1.10 -1.03
C GLY A 71 2.55 -0.64 0.36
N THR A 72 1.28 -0.24 0.46
CA THR A 72 0.67 0.26 1.70
C THR A 72 -0.53 -0.58 2.07
N ALA A 73 -0.60 -1.00 3.34
CA ALA A 73 -1.80 -1.57 3.94
C ALA A 73 -2.53 -0.53 4.80
N VAL A 74 -3.86 -0.59 4.82
CA VAL A 74 -4.72 0.27 5.63
C VAL A 74 -5.71 -0.61 6.39
N ALA A 75 -5.65 -0.56 7.72
CA ALA A 75 -6.71 -1.08 8.58
C ALA A 75 -7.74 0.04 8.82
N LEU A 76 -9.02 -0.23 8.58
CA LEU A 76 -10.07 0.77 8.64
C LEU A 76 -11.32 0.19 9.32
N ALA A 77 -11.99 1.04 10.11
CA ALA A 77 -13.36 0.82 10.56
C ALA A 77 -14.15 2.12 10.38
N PRO A 78 -15.47 2.05 10.18
CA PRO A 78 -16.32 3.24 10.24
C PRO A 78 -16.24 3.86 11.64
N ALA A 79 -16.16 5.19 11.68
CA ALA A 79 -16.24 5.97 12.92
C ALA A 79 -17.66 6.52 13.10
N ASP A 80 -18.02 6.82 14.34
CA ASP A 80 -19.26 7.55 14.62
C ASP A 80 -19.12 9.01 14.20
N GLY A 81 -20.09 9.53 13.45
CA GLY A 81 -20.13 10.92 13.00
C GLY A 81 -19.42 11.18 11.67
N ASP A 82 -18.86 12.38 11.53
CA ASP A 82 -18.28 12.90 10.29
C ASP A 82 -16.75 13.09 10.37
N ALA A 83 -16.11 12.59 11.43
CA ALA A 83 -14.67 12.70 11.58
C ALA A 83 -13.94 11.51 10.98
N VAL A 84 -12.82 11.78 10.30
CA VAL A 84 -11.86 10.77 9.85
C VAL A 84 -10.56 11.02 10.58
N GLU A 85 -10.11 10.04 11.36
CA GLU A 85 -8.79 10.02 11.96
C GLU A 85 -7.89 9.06 11.17
N VAL A 86 -6.73 9.56 10.76
CA VAL A 86 -5.71 8.79 10.04
C VAL A 86 -4.43 8.82 10.86
N ARG A 87 -3.84 7.64 11.04
CA ARG A 87 -2.51 7.48 11.65
C ARG A 87 -1.62 6.65 10.75
N SER A 88 -0.33 6.93 10.81
CA SER A 88 0.69 6.18 10.09
C SER A 88 1.63 5.50 11.07
N ALA A 89 1.86 4.20 10.91
CA ALA A 89 2.84 3.46 11.69
C ALA A 89 4.28 4.01 11.51
N ARG A 90 4.54 4.72 10.40
CA ARG A 90 5.85 5.36 10.12
C ARG A 90 6.00 6.71 10.85
N ALA A 91 4.91 7.31 11.31
CA ALA A 91 4.89 8.58 12.02
C ALA A 91 3.81 8.55 13.13
N PRO A 92 3.97 7.70 14.16
CA PRO A 92 2.91 7.40 15.12
C PRO A 92 2.49 8.61 15.97
N SER A 93 3.38 9.59 16.14
CA SER A 93 3.10 10.83 16.86
C SER A 93 2.34 11.88 16.04
N ARG A 94 2.08 11.64 14.75
CA ARG A 94 1.44 12.60 13.84
C ARG A 94 0.09 12.06 13.35
N ALA A 95 -0.90 12.06 14.23
CA ALA A 95 -2.28 11.79 13.85
C ALA A 95 -2.83 12.97 13.03
N VAL A 96 -3.58 12.65 11.97
CA VAL A 96 -4.30 13.63 11.15
C VAL A 96 -5.79 13.40 11.35
N ARG A 97 -6.51 14.45 11.74
CA ARG A 97 -7.98 14.42 11.86
C ARG A 97 -8.59 15.38 10.87
N LEU A 98 -9.54 14.89 10.08
CA LEU A 98 -10.25 15.63 9.06
C LEU A 98 -11.75 15.48 9.30
N THR A 99 -12.53 16.47 8.86
CA THR A 99 -13.98 16.31 8.74
C THR A 99 -14.28 15.73 7.36
N ALA A 100 -14.82 14.53 7.31
CA ALA A 100 -15.40 13.96 6.09
C ALA A 100 -16.61 14.78 5.68
N ARG A 101 -16.45 15.55 4.60
CA ARG A 101 -17.61 16.02 3.84
C ARG A 101 -18.05 14.88 2.94
N ARG A 102 -19.32 14.48 3.04
CA ARG A 102 -19.92 13.59 2.04
C ARG A 102 -19.91 14.34 0.70
N PRO A 103 -19.25 13.82 -0.36
CA PRO A 103 -19.36 14.44 -1.68
C PRO A 103 -20.84 14.40 -2.14
N PRO A 104 -21.28 15.39 -2.94
CA PRO A 104 -22.66 15.49 -3.43
C PRO A 104 -23.09 14.30 -4.27
#